data_AF-A0A3C0BV59-F1
#
_entry.id   AF-A0A3C0BV59-F1
#
_cell.length_a   1.000
_cell.length_b   1.000
_cell.length_c   1.000
_cell.angle_alpha   90.00
_cell.angle_beta   90.00
_cell.angle_gamma   90.00
#
_symmetry.space_group_name_H-M   'P 1'
#
loop_
_entity.id
_entity.type
_entity.pdbx_description
1 polymer ?
#
loop_
_entity_poly.entity_id
_entity_poly.type
_entity_poly.pdbx_seq_one_letter_code
_entity_poly.pdbx_strand_id
1 'polypeptide(L)'
;PLIISGPLDDRSELYAAIDTFIPKLEAGDFELDEKTRIVTLTEAGNEHVEQLLTEADLLKGESLYDIENVTVVHHVQQALRAHKLFQRDRDYIVKDSDVIIIDEFTGRMM
;
A
#
# COMPACT_ATOMS: atom_id res chain seq x y z
N PRO A 1 4.87 -26.76 -13.73
CA PRO A 1 4.42 -25.36 -13.95
C PRO A 1 5.53 -24.55 -14.64
N LEU A 2 5.18 -23.75 -15.65
CA LEU A 2 6.11 -22.76 -16.19
C LEU A 2 6.31 -21.68 -15.12
N ILE A 3 7.54 -21.54 -14.62
CA ILE A 3 7.90 -20.52 -13.62
C ILE A 3 8.59 -19.39 -14.36
N ILE A 4 8.02 -18.19 -14.27
CA ILE A 4 8.67 -16.96 -14.72
C ILE A 4 9.31 -16.34 -13.49
N SER A 5 10.64 -16.32 -13.43
CA SER A 5 11.42 -15.60 -12.43
C SER A 5 12.45 -14.71 -13.11
N GLY A 6 12.73 -13.56 -12.48
CA GLY A 6 13.73 -12.60 -12.91
C GLY A 6 14.20 -11.78 -11.70
N PRO A 7 15.37 -11.12 -11.78
CA PRO A 7 15.83 -10.25 -10.71
C PRO A 7 14.81 -9.13 -10.47
N LEU A 8 14.48 -8.91 -9.21
CA LEU A 8 13.67 -7.78 -8.79
C LEU A 8 14.59 -6.57 -8.63
N ASP A 9 14.24 -5.44 -9.22
CA ASP A 9 14.84 -4.17 -8.84
C ASP A 9 14.50 -3.89 -7.38
N ASP A 10 15.49 -3.49 -6.59
CA ASP A 10 15.26 -3.08 -5.20
C ASP A 10 14.45 -1.78 -5.19
N ARG A 11 13.22 -1.86 -4.68
CA ARG A 11 12.29 -0.72 -4.56
C ARG A 11 11.97 -0.39 -3.11
N SER A 12 12.80 -0.85 -2.18
CA SER A 12 12.58 -0.69 -0.74
C SER A 12 12.44 0.79 -0.35
N GLU A 13 13.20 1.69 -0.98
CA GLU A 13 13.09 3.13 -0.76
C GLU A 13 11.73 3.70 -1.16
N LEU A 14 11.15 3.21 -2.27
CA LEU A 14 9.82 3.64 -2.71
C LEU A 14 8.74 3.17 -1.72
N TYR A 15 8.82 1.93 -1.24
CA TYR A 15 7.93 1.43 -0.19
C TYR A 15 8.00 2.31 1.07
N ALA A 16 9.21 2.61 1.53
CA ALA A 16 9.41 3.46 2.71
C ALA A 16 8.88 4.88 2.51
N ALA A 17 9.08 5.48 1.33
CA ALA A 17 8.59 6.82 1.02
C ALA A 17 7.05 6.87 1.01
N ILE A 18 6.40 5.96 0.27
CA ILE A 18 4.94 5.89 0.16
C ILE A 18 4.28 5.60 1.51
N ASP A 19 4.90 4.75 2.34
CA ASP A 19 4.41 4.46 3.70
C ASP A 19 4.22 5.74 4.53
N THR A 20 5.08 6.74 4.36
CA THR A 20 4.98 8.01 5.10
C THR A 20 3.78 8.87 4.70
N PHE A 21 3.14 8.59 3.56
CA PHE A 21 2.00 9.37 3.04
C PHE A 21 0.68 8.85 3.59
N ILE A 22 0.52 7.54 3.74
CA ILE A 22 -0.76 6.93 4.14
C ILE A 22 -1.26 7.39 5.52
N PRO A 23 -0.40 7.61 6.55
CA PRO A 23 -0.82 8.18 7.83
C PRO A 23 -1.36 9.60 7.74
N LYS A 24 -1.07 10.34 6.67
CA LYS A 24 -1.55 11.72 6.46
C LYS A 24 -2.96 11.76 5.86
N LEU A 25 -3.47 10.63 5.35
CA LEU A 25 -4.80 10.54 4.77
C LEU A 25 -5.89 10.54 5.85
N GLU A 26 -6.93 11.31 5.60
CA GLU A 26 -8.10 11.43 6.47
C GLU A 26 -9.17 10.38 6.12
N ALA A 27 -10.19 10.23 6.98
CA ALA A 27 -11.27 9.27 6.76
C ALA A 27 -12.10 9.54 5.49
N GLY A 28 -12.07 10.78 4.95
CA GLY A 28 -12.73 11.13 3.69
C GLY A 28 -11.92 10.78 2.44
N ASP A 29 -10.64 10.44 2.60
CA ASP A 29 -9.73 10.17 1.47
C ASP A 29 -9.85 8.72 0.96
N PHE A 30 -10.56 7.85 1.68
CA PHE A 30 -10.72 6.47 1.29
C PHE A 30 -12.05 5.89 1.73
N GLU A 31 -12.52 4.90 0.98
CA GLU A 31 -13.66 4.06 1.32
C GLU A 31 -13.14 2.68 1.75
N LEU A 32 -13.62 2.20 2.89
CA LEU A 32 -13.28 0.90 3.44
C LEU A 32 -14.52 0.02 3.49
N ASP A 33 -14.49 -1.10 2.76
CA ASP A 33 -15.47 -2.18 2.89
C ASP A 33 -14.86 -3.34 3.67
N GLU A 34 -15.15 -3.40 4.97
CA GLU A 34 -14.68 -4.46 5.86
C GLU A 34 -15.23 -5.84 5.51
N LYS A 35 -16.40 -5.93 4.86
CA LYS A 35 -17.02 -7.22 4.52
C LYS A 35 -16.28 -7.88 3.36
N THR A 36 -15.89 -7.09 2.37
CA THR A 36 -15.16 -7.58 1.20
C THR A 36 -13.64 -7.43 1.35
N ARG A 37 -13.17 -6.80 2.43
CA ARG A 37 -11.77 -6.44 2.68
C ARG A 37 -11.18 -5.63 1.52
N ILE A 38 -11.95 -4.66 1.03
CA ILE A 38 -11.56 -3.74 -0.05
C ILE A 38 -11.35 -2.35 0.55
N VAL A 39 -10.30 -1.67 0.11
CA VAL A 39 -10.09 -0.24 0.38
C VAL A 39 -9.74 0.46 -0.92
N THR A 40 -10.36 1.60 -1.17
CA THR A 40 -10.18 2.40 -2.39
C THR A 40 -10.06 3.87 -2.02
N LEU A 41 -9.21 4.60 -2.74
CA LEU A 41 -9.15 6.07 -2.60
C LEU A 41 -10.42 6.70 -3.17
N THR A 42 -10.93 7.73 -2.50
CA THR A 42 -11.95 8.63 -3.06
C THR A 42 -11.31 9.58 -4.06
N GLU A 43 -12.12 10.37 -4.77
CA GLU A 43 -11.61 11.43 -5.64
C GLU A 43 -10.74 12.42 -4.84
N ALA A 44 -11.22 12.89 -3.69
CA ALA A 44 -10.47 13.76 -2.79
C ALA A 44 -9.17 13.11 -2.28
N GLY A 45 -9.20 11.82 -1.96
CA GLY A 45 -8.01 11.09 -1.55
C GLY A 45 -6.99 10.92 -2.67
N ASN A 46 -7.43 10.77 -3.92
CA ASN A 46 -6.52 10.77 -5.06
C ASN A 46 -5.82 12.11 -5.22
N GLU A 47 -6.56 13.23 -5.15
CA GLU A 47 -5.97 14.57 -5.22
C GLU A 47 -4.98 14.82 -4.06
N HIS A 48 -5.32 14.39 -2.85
CA HIS A 48 -4.44 14.52 -1.69
C HIS A 48 -3.15 13.71 -1.86
N VAL A 49 -3.25 12.47 -2.35
CA VAL A 49 -2.07 11.64 -2.64
C VAL A 49 -1.23 12.24 -3.78
N GLU A 50 -1.85 12.76 -4.84
CA GLU A 50 -1.15 13.46 -5.93
C GLU A 50 -0.35 14.66 -5.42
N GLN A 51 -0.92 15.45 -4.52
CA GLN A 51 -0.21 16.56 -3.87
C GLN A 51 1.01 16.08 -3.09
N LEU A 52 0.84 15.06 -2.23
CA LEU A 52 1.94 14.50 -1.44
C LEU A 52 3.06 13.92 -2.32
N LEU A 53 2.70 13.26 -3.42
CA LEU A 53 3.66 12.71 -4.38
C LEU A 53 4.39 13.81 -5.16
N THR A 54 3.69 14.88 -5.52
CA THR A 54 4.27 16.03 -6.21
C THR A 54 5.28 16.74 -5.31
N GLU A 55 4.93 16.99 -4.04
CA GLU A 55 5.83 17.60 -3.05
C GLU A 55 7.10 16.77 -2.81
N ALA A 56 7.01 15.45 -2.98
CA ALA A 56 8.11 14.51 -2.81
C ALA A 56 8.91 14.24 -4.10
N ASP A 57 8.58 14.89 -5.23
CA ASP A 57 9.17 14.62 -6.56
C ASP A 57 9.02 13.15 -7.00
N LEU A 58 7.92 12.50 -6.59
CA LEU A 58 7.59 11.11 -6.88
C LEU A 58 6.46 10.95 -7.90
N LEU A 59 5.74 12.04 -8.22
CA LEU A 59 4.74 12.07 -9.28
C LEU A 59 5.37 12.47 -10.60
N LYS A 60 5.14 11.70 -11.67
CA LYS A 60 5.55 12.06 -13.03
C LYS A 60 4.34 12.50 -13.84
N GLY A 61 4.39 13.67 -14.47
CA GLY A 61 3.26 14.19 -15.24
C GLY A 61 2.26 14.94 -14.37
N GLU A 62 1.00 14.89 -14.74
CA GLU A 62 -0.06 15.68 -14.10
C GLU A 62 -0.98 14.83 -13.22
N SER A 63 -1.09 13.52 -13.49
CA SER A 63 -1.97 12.63 -12.73
C SER A 63 -1.26 11.37 -12.24
N LEU A 64 -1.70 10.91 -11.06
CA LEU A 64 -1.33 9.61 -10.49
C LEU A 64 -1.63 8.46 -11.44
N TYR A 65 -2.64 8.58 -12.31
CA TYR A 65 -3.05 7.51 -13.23
C TYR A 65 -2.36 7.55 -14.60
N ASP A 66 -1.39 8.46 -14.79
CA ASP A 66 -0.54 8.46 -15.97
C ASP A 66 0.30 7.17 -16.06
N ILE A 67 0.63 6.74 -17.30
CA ILE A 67 1.26 5.43 -17.54
C ILE A 67 2.65 5.31 -16.89
N GLU A 68 3.33 6.44 -16.71
CA GLU A 68 4.61 6.58 -16.04
C GLU A 68 4.53 6.24 -14.54
N ASN A 69 3.34 6.39 -13.94
CA ASN A 69 3.10 6.24 -12.50
C ASN A 69 2.51 4.89 -12.11
N VAL A 70 2.34 3.93 -13.03
CA VAL A 70 1.76 2.59 -12.76
C VAL A 70 2.41 1.91 -11.54
N THR A 71 3.73 2.04 -11.39
CA THR A 71 4.44 1.52 -10.21
C THR A 71 4.02 2.24 -8.93
N VAL A 72 3.95 3.57 -8.97
CA VAL A 72 3.59 4.42 -7.82
C VAL A 72 2.16 4.12 -7.38
N VAL A 73 1.21 4.07 -8.32
CA VAL A 73 -0.19 3.67 -8.07
C VAL A 73 -0.25 2.33 -7.34
N HIS A 74 0.48 1.34 -7.83
CA HIS A 74 0.50 0.01 -7.19
C HIS A 74 1.00 0.09 -5.74
N HIS A 75 2.08 0.84 -5.48
CA HIS A 75 2.64 0.98 -4.14
C HIS A 75 1.70 1.74 -3.21
N VAL A 76 1.07 2.83 -3.67
CA VAL A 76 0.05 3.57 -2.91
C VAL A 76 -1.10 2.65 -2.53
N GLN A 77 -1.61 1.87 -3.47
CA GLN A 77 -2.70 0.92 -3.21
C GLN A 77 -2.28 -0.18 -2.21
N GLN A 78 -1.07 -0.74 -2.32
CA GLN A 78 -0.60 -1.74 -1.34
C GLN A 78 -0.41 -1.12 0.05
N ALA A 79 0.15 0.08 0.14
CA ALA A 79 0.35 0.78 1.41
C ALA A 79 -1.00 1.13 2.06
N LEU A 80 -1.97 1.63 1.29
CA LEU A 80 -3.33 1.89 1.77
C LEU A 80 -3.97 0.63 2.33
N ARG A 81 -3.86 -0.50 1.61
CA ARG A 81 -4.34 -1.80 2.09
C ARG A 81 -3.62 -2.23 3.37
N ALA A 82 -2.29 -2.13 3.42
CA ALA A 82 -1.48 -2.48 4.59
C ALA A 82 -1.95 -1.73 5.84
N HIS A 83 -2.14 -0.40 5.74
CA HIS A 83 -2.53 0.45 6.86
C HIS A 83 -3.99 0.29 7.29
N LYS A 84 -4.92 0.07 6.35
CA LYS A 84 -6.36 0.12 6.64
C LYS A 84 -6.99 -1.26 6.82
N LEU A 85 -6.43 -2.33 6.23
CA LEU A 85 -7.01 -3.68 6.26
C LEU A 85 -6.26 -4.68 7.14
N PHE A 86 -4.98 -4.45 7.43
CA PHE A 86 -4.16 -5.41 8.17
C PHE A 86 -3.73 -4.83 9.51
N GLN A 87 -4.05 -5.57 10.57
CA GLN A 87 -3.79 -5.17 11.94
C GLN A 87 -2.70 -6.05 12.55
N ARG A 88 -1.73 -5.41 13.19
CA ARG A 88 -0.72 -6.09 13.99
C ARG A 88 -1.40 -6.86 15.12
N ASP A 89 -0.84 -8.02 15.46
CA ASP A 89 -1.32 -8.98 16.47
C ASP A 89 -2.68 -9.63 16.14
N ARG A 90 -3.20 -9.42 14.92
CA ARG A 90 -4.41 -10.06 14.39
C ARG A 90 -4.17 -10.71 13.04
N ASP A 91 -3.70 -9.95 12.07
CA ASP A 91 -3.42 -10.43 10.71
C ASP A 91 -1.94 -10.80 10.54
N TYR A 92 -1.05 -10.15 11.28
CA TYR A 92 0.39 -10.42 11.27
C TYR A 92 1.05 -10.07 12.60
N ILE A 93 2.22 -10.61 12.87
CA ILE A 93 3.14 -10.15 13.91
C ILE A 93 4.50 -9.80 13.30
N VAL A 94 5.25 -8.97 14.03
CA VAL A 94 6.67 -8.73 13.74
C VAL A 94 7.48 -9.40 14.84
N LYS A 95 8.29 -10.39 14.46
CA LYS A 95 9.13 -11.16 15.39
C LYS A 95 10.50 -11.37 14.77
N ASP A 96 11.55 -11.11 15.53
CA ASP A 96 12.94 -11.26 15.07
C ASP A 96 13.23 -10.48 13.76
N SER A 97 12.58 -9.32 13.61
CA SER A 97 12.60 -8.48 12.40
C SER A 97 11.93 -9.06 11.15
N ASP A 98 11.28 -10.23 11.27
CA ASP A 98 10.48 -10.83 10.22
C ASP A 98 8.98 -10.55 10.42
N VAL A 99 8.27 -10.38 9.30
CA VAL A 99 6.80 -10.31 9.28
C VAL A 99 6.26 -11.72 9.12
N ILE A 100 5.47 -12.16 10.10
CA ILE A 100 4.85 -13.49 10.13
C ILE A 100 3.34 -13.30 9.99
N ILE A 101 2.72 -14.00 9.04
CA ILE A 101 1.29 -13.89 8.78
C ILE A 101 0.54 -14.83 9.73
N ILE A 102 -0.59 -14.36 10.26
CA ILE A 102 -1.49 -15.19 11.07
C ILE A 102 -2.62 -15.70 10.18
N ASP A 103 -2.77 -17.02 10.12
CA ASP A 103 -3.93 -17.66 9.48
C ASP A 103 -5.20 -17.35 10.28
N GLU A 104 -6.16 -16.69 9.65
CA GLU A 104 -7.43 -16.28 10.28
C GLU A 104 -8.31 -17.47 10.72
N PHE A 105 -8.17 -18.64 10.11
CA PHE A 105 -8.98 -19.82 10.42
C PHE A 105 -8.38 -20.67 11.53
N THR A 106 -7.05 -20.77 11.57
CA THR A 106 -6.35 -21.71 12.47
C THR A 106 -5.50 -21.04 13.53
N GLY A 107 -5.23 -19.74 13.42
CA GLY A 107 -4.31 -18.99 14.28
C GLY A 107 -2.84 -19.39 14.10
N ARG A 108 -2.52 -20.16 13.07
CA ARG A 108 -1.14 -20.59 12.79
C ARG A 108 -0.32 -19.43 12.25
N MET A 109 0.93 -19.39 12.70
CA MET A 109 1.96 -18.48 12.21
C MET A 109 2.64 -19.09 10.98
N MET A 110 2.65 -18.35 9.87
CA MET A 110 3.26 -18.75 8.59
C MET A 110 4.23 -17.71 8.07
#